data_AF-A0A416FDW1-F1
#
_entry.id   AF-A0A416FDW1-F1
#
_cell.length_a   1.000
_cell.length_b   1.000
_cell.length_c   1.000
_cell.angle_alpha   90.00
_cell.angle_beta   90.00
_cell.angle_gamma   90.00
#
_symmetry.space_group_name_H-M   'P 1'
#
loop_
_entity.id
_entity.type
_entity.pdbx_description
1 polymer ?
#
loop_
_entity_poly.entity_id
_entity_poly.type
_entity_poly.pdbx_seq_one_letter_code
_entity_poly.pdbx_strand_id
1 'polypeptide(L)'
;MGYCAYGSGEVVLKPGVDPDNVLDQMEPLLENAFCIECELSENGIQITDMENYYEEDIMEILNFLTPYITEGDIDYSGDDDCFWKFVFNQETQKWDEIDGDVYYTDDDLIQELERRGYKVSKVEA
;
A
#
# COMPACT_ATOMS: atom_id res chain seq x y z
N MET A 1 -19.93 8.20 -5.08
CA MET A 1 -19.97 8.66 -3.68
C MET A 1 -18.60 8.36 -3.16
N GLY A 2 -17.80 9.38 -2.84
CA GLY A 2 -16.48 9.17 -2.23
C GLY A 2 -16.67 8.60 -0.83
N TYR A 3 -15.85 7.62 -0.47
CA TYR A 3 -15.78 7.09 0.89
C TYR A 3 -14.68 7.84 1.62
N CYS A 4 -14.86 8.10 2.92
CA CYS A 4 -13.75 8.57 3.72
C CYS A 4 -12.83 7.38 3.99
N ALA A 5 -11.62 7.45 3.46
CA ALA A 5 -10.57 6.49 3.76
C ALA A 5 -9.23 7.20 3.89
N TYR A 6 -8.34 6.58 4.64
CA TYR A 6 -6.96 6.96 4.74
C TYR A 6 -6.10 5.82 4.20
N GLY A 7 -5.31 6.12 3.18
CA GLY A 7 -4.35 5.21 2.57
C GLY A 7 -2.92 5.63 2.90
N SER A 8 -2.06 4.68 3.24
CA SER A 8 -0.62 4.92 3.37
C SER A 8 0.18 3.70 2.94
N GLY A 9 1.24 3.94 2.18
CA GLY A 9 2.01 2.88 1.56
C GLY A 9 3.34 3.33 1.01
N GLU A 10 4.15 2.38 0.58
CA GLU A 10 5.44 2.65 -0.02
C GLU A 10 5.65 1.75 -1.24
N VAL A 11 6.34 2.27 -2.25
CA VAL A 11 6.85 1.47 -3.36
C VAL A 11 8.38 1.50 -3.38
N VAL A 12 8.98 0.36 -3.72
CA VAL A 12 10.43 0.21 -3.87
C VAL A 12 10.79 0.30 -5.35
N LEU A 13 11.69 1.22 -5.70
CA LEU A 13 12.09 1.42 -7.09
C LEU A 13 13.12 0.39 -7.55
N LYS A 14 13.06 0.06 -8.85
CA LYS A 14 14.07 -0.77 -9.51
C LYS A 14 15.44 -0.08 -9.45
N PRO A 15 16.54 -0.84 -9.32
CA PRO A 15 17.88 -0.28 -9.34
C PRO A 15 18.15 0.56 -10.60
N GLY A 16 18.62 1.80 -10.40
CA GLY A 16 18.95 2.72 -11.49
C GLY A 16 17.78 3.57 -12.00
N VAL A 17 16.59 3.42 -11.44
CA VAL A 17 15.50 4.39 -11.62
C VAL A 17 15.77 5.62 -10.77
N ASP A 18 15.60 6.80 -11.36
CA ASP A 18 15.74 8.09 -10.69
C ASP A 18 14.39 8.50 -10.08
N PRO A 19 14.25 8.54 -8.74
CA PRO A 19 12.97 8.79 -8.09
C PRO A 19 12.44 10.21 -8.36
N ASP A 20 13.32 11.21 -8.47
CA ASP A 20 12.92 12.60 -8.76
C ASP A 20 12.25 12.68 -10.13
N ASN A 21 12.81 12.03 -11.15
CA ASN A 21 12.25 11.97 -12.50
C ASN A 21 10.91 11.22 -12.56
N VAL A 22 10.71 10.20 -11.71
CA VAL A 22 9.42 9.50 -11.62
C VAL A 22 8.36 10.41 -11.02
N LEU A 23 8.68 11.15 -9.95
CA LEU A 23 7.77 12.12 -9.33
C LEU A 23 7.40 13.25 -10.31
N ASP A 24 8.38 13.82 -11.02
CA ASP A 24 8.14 14.87 -12.04
C ASP A 24 7.18 14.40 -13.14
N GLN A 25 7.33 13.14 -13.59
CA GLN A 25 6.43 12.57 -14.61
C GLN A 25 5.03 12.26 -14.08
N MET A 26 4.90 12.07 -12.76
CA MET A 26 3.64 11.75 -12.09
C MET A 26 2.85 13.00 -11.67
N GLU A 27 3.49 14.17 -11.59
CA GLU A 27 2.87 15.45 -11.20
C GLU A 27 1.51 15.72 -11.87
N PRO A 28 1.32 15.52 -13.20
CA PRO A 28 0.03 15.75 -13.84
C PRO A 28 -1.09 14.80 -13.40
N LEU A 29 -0.74 13.60 -12.91
CA LEU A 29 -1.71 12.66 -12.35
C LEU A 29 -2.15 13.12 -10.95
N LEU A 30 -1.20 13.57 -10.13
CA LEU A 30 -1.45 14.10 -8.78
C LEU A 30 -2.29 15.39 -8.82
N GLU A 31 -2.14 16.23 -9.84
CA GLU A 31 -3.01 17.41 -10.04
C GLU A 31 -4.49 17.04 -10.19
N ASN A 32 -4.81 15.84 -10.70
CA ASN A 32 -6.18 15.36 -10.83
C ASN A 32 -6.66 14.59 -9.58
N ALA A 33 -5.74 13.94 -8.88
CA ALA A 33 -5.96 13.17 -7.66
C ALA A 33 -5.65 14.00 -6.40
N PHE A 34 -6.43 15.07 -6.16
CA PHE A 34 -6.19 16.10 -5.13
C PHE A 34 -5.95 15.60 -3.68
N CYS A 35 -6.32 14.36 -3.40
CA CYS A 35 -6.22 13.74 -2.09
C CYS A 35 -4.98 12.85 -1.93
N ILE A 36 -4.25 12.61 -3.02
CA ILE A 36 -3.08 11.75 -3.06
C ILE A 36 -1.80 12.60 -3.07
N GLU A 37 -0.91 12.32 -2.14
CA GLU A 37 0.41 12.92 -2.03
C GLU A 37 1.49 11.83 -2.15
N CYS A 38 2.54 12.13 -2.91
CA CYS A 38 3.68 11.25 -3.09
C CYS A 38 4.97 11.96 -2.71
N GLU A 39 5.81 11.32 -1.90
CA GLU A 39 7.07 11.87 -1.41
C GLU A 39 8.20 10.87 -1.55
N LEU A 40 9.45 11.36 -1.61
CA LEU A 40 10.63 10.51 -1.61
C LEU A 40 10.78 9.78 -0.27
N SER A 41 11.05 8.48 -0.34
CA SER A 41 11.44 7.66 0.81
C SER A 41 12.90 7.19 0.69
N GLU A 42 13.38 6.39 1.65
CA GLU A 42 14.75 5.87 1.62
C GLU A 42 15.00 4.96 0.40
N ASN A 43 14.00 4.19 -0.02
CA ASN A 43 14.15 3.17 -1.07
C ASN A 43 13.18 3.34 -2.26
N GLY A 44 12.36 4.39 -2.27
CA GLY A 44 11.48 4.69 -3.38
C GLY A 44 10.55 5.86 -3.11
N ILE A 45 9.24 5.60 -3.14
CA ILE A 45 8.21 6.65 -3.06
C ILE A 45 7.17 6.24 -2.01
N GLN A 46 6.96 7.12 -1.03
CA GLN A 46 5.87 7.06 -0.07
C GLN A 46 4.61 7.61 -0.74
N ILE A 47 3.48 6.94 -0.56
CA ILE A 47 2.16 7.34 -1.06
C ILE A 47 1.24 7.54 0.15
N THR A 48 0.50 8.64 0.15
CA THR A 48 -0.55 8.91 1.13
C THR A 48 -1.82 9.35 0.40
N ASP A 49 -2.96 8.80 0.76
CA ASP A 49 -4.27 9.13 0.19
C ASP A 49 -5.22 9.55 1.32
N MET A 50 -5.74 10.78 1.28
CA MET A 50 -6.41 11.43 2.40
C MET A 50 -7.85 11.83 2.09
N GLU A 51 -8.74 11.60 3.05
CA GLU A 51 -10.10 12.13 3.14
C GLU A 51 -11.10 11.59 2.10
N ASN A 52 -10.83 11.69 0.81
CA ASN A 52 -11.80 11.34 -0.24
C ASN A 52 -11.23 10.26 -1.16
N TYR A 53 -11.47 9.00 -0.78
CA TYR A 53 -11.00 7.87 -1.55
C TYR A 53 -11.77 7.73 -2.87
N TYR A 54 -11.01 7.71 -3.96
CA TYR A 54 -11.46 7.30 -5.29
C TYR A 54 -10.50 6.23 -5.79
N GLU A 55 -10.98 4.99 -5.87
CA GLU A 55 -10.18 3.86 -6.33
C GLU A 55 -9.56 4.09 -7.71
N GLU A 56 -10.28 4.78 -8.62
CA GLU A 56 -9.77 5.10 -9.96
C GLU A 56 -8.50 5.97 -9.91
N ASP A 57 -8.46 6.95 -9.00
CA ASP A 57 -7.34 7.87 -8.85
C ASP A 57 -6.09 7.15 -8.32
N ILE A 58 -6.23 6.38 -7.23
CA ILE A 58 -5.10 5.60 -6.69
C ILE A 58 -4.65 4.55 -7.70
N MET A 59 -5.56 3.85 -8.37
CA MET A 59 -5.19 2.83 -9.35
C MET A 59 -4.48 3.43 -10.56
N GLU A 60 -4.78 4.66 -10.97
CA GLU A 60 -4.03 5.36 -12.00
C GLU A 60 -2.56 5.60 -11.57
N ILE A 61 -2.35 6.06 -10.34
CA ILE A 61 -1.02 6.25 -9.75
C ILE A 61 -0.25 4.92 -9.63
N LEU A 62 -0.88 3.88 -9.09
CA LEU A 62 -0.26 2.56 -8.92
C LEU A 62 0.10 1.91 -10.27
N ASN A 63 -0.76 2.04 -11.28
CA ASN A 63 -0.48 1.57 -12.63
C ASN A 63 0.66 2.36 -13.29
N PHE A 64 0.75 3.67 -13.06
CA PHE A 64 1.86 4.49 -13.53
C PHE A 64 3.21 4.04 -12.93
N LEU A 65 3.24 3.65 -11.65
CA LEU A 65 4.45 3.22 -10.95
C LEU A 65 4.92 1.81 -11.32
N THR A 66 4.02 0.94 -11.77
CA THR A 66 4.27 -0.47 -12.14
C THR A 66 5.58 -0.72 -12.93
N PRO A 67 5.90 0.00 -14.03
CA PRO A 67 7.15 -0.21 -14.77
C PRO A 67 8.42 0.13 -13.98
N TYR A 68 8.33 0.91 -12.90
CA TYR A 68 9.47 1.45 -12.15
C TYR A 68 9.78 0.68 -10.87
N ILE A 69 8.88 -0.17 -10.39
CA ILE A 69 8.95 -0.75 -9.03
C ILE A 69 9.32 -2.24 -9.02
N THR A 70 9.93 -2.69 -7.92
CA THR A 70 10.13 -4.12 -7.63
C THR A 70 9.08 -4.66 -6.68
N GLU A 71 8.65 -3.82 -5.73
CA GLU A 71 7.75 -4.15 -4.63
C GLU A 71 6.92 -2.91 -4.30
N GLY A 72 5.79 -3.10 -3.65
CA GLY A 72 5.01 -1.99 -3.13
C GLY A 72 3.68 -2.44 -2.57
N ASP A 73 3.19 -1.70 -1.59
CA ASP A 73 1.89 -1.90 -0.98
C ASP A 73 1.34 -0.59 -0.42
N ILE A 74 0.01 -0.49 -0.37
CA ILE A 74 -0.70 0.61 0.26
C ILE A 74 -1.86 0.04 1.07
N ASP A 75 -1.85 0.31 2.37
CA ASP A 75 -2.90 -0.09 3.30
C ASP A 75 -3.92 1.03 3.43
N TYR A 76 -5.20 0.65 3.44
CA TYR A 76 -6.32 1.55 3.61
C TYR A 76 -7.12 1.23 4.87
N SER A 77 -7.51 2.28 5.58
CA SER A 77 -8.53 2.25 6.63
C SER A 77 -9.68 3.17 6.23
N GLY A 78 -10.85 2.58 5.98
CA GLY A 78 -12.09 3.30 5.69
C GLY A 78 -12.98 3.47 6.92
N ASP A 79 -14.13 4.12 6.71
CA ASP A 79 -15.21 4.14 7.69
C ASP A 79 -15.73 2.72 8.02
N ASP A 80 -16.40 2.57 9.16
CA ASP A 80 -17.01 1.30 9.63
C ASP A 80 -16.03 0.12 9.80
N ASP A 81 -14.79 0.41 10.21
CA ASP A 81 -13.72 -0.58 10.40
C ASP A 81 -13.39 -1.38 9.12
N CYS A 82 -13.64 -0.81 7.95
CA CYS A 82 -13.25 -1.42 6.68
C CYS A 82 -11.74 -1.28 6.47
N PHE A 83 -11.05 -2.39 6.24
CA PHE A 83 -9.64 -2.41 5.86
C PHE A 83 -9.46 -3.15 4.55
N TRP A 84 -8.68 -2.58 3.65
CA TRP A 84 -8.22 -3.23 2.43
C TRP A 84 -6.81 -2.75 2.12
N LYS A 85 -6.14 -3.42 1.20
CA LYS A 85 -4.85 -2.96 0.71
C LYS A 85 -4.62 -3.37 -0.73
N PHE A 86 -3.78 -2.62 -1.42
CA PHE A 86 -3.24 -3.01 -2.72
C PHE A 86 -1.81 -3.50 -2.54
N VAL A 87 -1.47 -4.64 -3.15
CA VAL A 87 -0.11 -5.20 -3.11
C VAL A 87 0.37 -5.45 -4.53
N PHE A 88 1.59 -5.01 -4.84
CA PHE A 88 2.19 -5.24 -6.14
C PHE A 88 2.65 -6.70 -6.29
N ASN A 89 2.14 -7.36 -7.31
CA ASN A 89 2.51 -8.71 -7.67
C ASN A 89 3.57 -8.70 -8.77
N GLN A 90 4.81 -9.01 -8.39
CA GLN A 90 5.94 -8.99 -9.31
C GLN A 90 5.81 -10.01 -10.45
N GLU A 91 5.17 -11.16 -10.23
CA GLU A 91 5.04 -12.20 -11.25
C GLU A 91 4.04 -11.81 -12.34
N THR A 92 2.92 -11.19 -11.96
CA THR A 92 1.86 -10.79 -12.88
C THR A 92 2.03 -9.36 -13.40
N GLN A 93 2.89 -8.57 -12.75
CA GLN A 93 3.07 -7.12 -12.98
C GLN A 93 1.74 -6.37 -12.83
N LYS A 94 0.98 -6.68 -11.78
CA LYS A 94 -0.32 -6.08 -11.46
C LYS A 94 -0.44 -5.81 -9.97
N TRP A 95 -1.38 -4.95 -9.62
CA TRP A 95 -1.80 -4.73 -8.24
C TRP A 95 -2.97 -5.65 -7.91
N ASP A 96 -2.81 -6.42 -6.84
CA ASP A 96 -3.86 -7.27 -6.27
C ASP A 96 -4.49 -6.52 -5.10
N GLU A 97 -5.81 -6.34 -5.14
CA GLU A 97 -6.59 -5.84 -4.02
C GLU A 97 -6.88 -6.97 -3.04
N ILE A 98 -6.65 -6.70 -1.76
CA ILE A 98 -6.90 -7.62 -0.67
C ILE A 98 -7.88 -6.95 0.29
N ASP A 99 -9.14 -7.37 0.21
CA ASP A 99 -10.19 -6.97 1.13
C ASP A 99 -10.11 -7.73 2.45
N GLY A 100 -10.24 -7.00 3.56
CA GLY A 100 -10.83 -7.53 4.77
C GLY A 100 -9.92 -7.68 5.98
N ASP A 101 -10.58 -7.95 7.10
CA ASP A 101 -9.94 -8.28 8.37
C ASP A 101 -9.25 -9.63 8.30
N VAL A 102 -8.03 -9.70 8.82
CA VAL A 102 -7.35 -10.98 9.06
C VAL A 102 -7.91 -11.57 10.35
N TYR A 103 -8.89 -12.46 10.23
CA TYR A 103 -9.37 -13.26 11.35
C TYR A 103 -8.41 -14.42 11.59
N TYR A 104 -7.80 -14.44 12.78
CA TYR A 104 -6.97 -15.53 13.26
C TYR A 104 -7.48 -15.99 14.62
N THR A 105 -7.42 -17.30 14.85
CA THR A 105 -7.47 -17.78 16.24
C THR A 105 -6.14 -17.45 16.93
N ASP A 106 -6.13 -17.44 18.26
CA ASP A 106 -4.87 -17.34 19.02
C ASP A 106 -3.83 -18.36 18.50
N ASP A 107 -4.28 -19.57 18.16
CA ASP A 107 -3.41 -20.64 17.68
C ASP A 107 -2.82 -20.36 16.29
N ASP A 108 -3.60 -19.76 15.37
CA ASP A 108 -3.13 -19.37 14.04
C ASP A 108 -2.06 -18.28 14.12
N LEU A 109 -2.29 -17.28 14.98
CA LEU A 109 -1.35 -16.19 15.20
C LEU A 109 -0.07 -16.69 15.87
N ILE A 110 -0.19 -17.54 16.90
CA ILE A 110 0.96 -18.14 17.58
C ILE A 110 1.81 -18.92 16.58
N GLN A 111 1.20 -19.76 15.74
CA GLN A 111 1.93 -20.55 14.75
C GLN A 111 2.66 -19.67 13.72
N GLU A 112 2.02 -18.61 13.22
CA GLU A 112 2.66 -17.71 12.27
C GLU A 112 3.85 -16.97 12.90
N LEU A 113 3.71 -16.52 14.14
CA LEU A 113 4.79 -15.87 14.89
C LEU A 113 5.95 -16.84 15.18
N GLU A 114 5.67 -18.09 15.56
CA GLU A 114 6.68 -19.13 15.72
C GLU A 114 7.38 -19.46 14.40
N ARG A 115 6.64 -19.54 13.29
CA ARG A 115 7.20 -19.75 11.94
C ARG A 115 8.17 -18.64 11.54
N ARG A 116 7.90 -17.40 11.94
CA ARG A 116 8.80 -16.25 11.75
C ARG A 116 9.99 -16.21 12.73
N GLY A 117 10.06 -17.17 13.66
CA GLY A 117 11.17 -17.33 14.59
C GLY A 117 11.00 -16.59 15.92
N TYR A 118 9.82 -16.03 16.20
CA TYR A 118 9.53 -15.43 17.49
C TYR A 118 9.24 -16.51 18.53
N LYS A 119 9.68 -16.28 19.77
CA LYS A 119 9.28 -17.10 20.91
C LYS A 119 8.01 -16.52 21.51
N VAL A 120 6.90 -17.21 21.34
CA VAL A 120 5.60 -16.76 21.82
C VAL A 120 5.30 -17.37 23.19
N SER A 121 4.62 -16.63 24.07
CA SER A 121 4.16 -17.13 25.36
C SER A 121 2.83 -16.46 25.69
N LYS A 122 1.80 -17.27 25.95
CA LYS A 122 0.48 -16.76 26.33
C LYS A 122 0.52 -16.30 27.79
N VAL A 123 0.07 -15.07 28.03
CA VAL A 123 -0.11 -14.52 29.38
C VAL A 123 -1.60 -14.38 29.60
N GLU A 124 -2.14 -15.09 30.59
CA GLU A 124 -3.54 -14.91 30.97
C GLU A 124 -3.68 -13.64 31.82
N ALA A 125 -4.70 -12.83 31.51
CA ALA A 125 -5.04 -11.60 32.23
C ALA A 125 -5.90 -11.88 33.47
#